data_AF-C2MDZ2-F1
#
_entry.id   AF-C2MDZ2-F1
#
_cell.length_a   1.000
_cell.length_b   1.000
_cell.length_c   1.000
_cell.angle_alpha   90.00
_cell.angle_beta   90.00
_cell.angle_gamma   90.00
#
_symmetry.space_group_name_H-M   'P 1'
#
loop_
_entity.id
_entity.type
_entity.pdbx_description
1 polymer ?
#
loop_
_entity_poly.entity_id
_entity_poly.type
_entity_poly.pdbx_seq_one_letter_code
_entity_poly.pdbx_strand_id
1 'polypeptide(L)'
;GVGLVTSVMLIVFTDNFKGWSAKKMASYCGIAPFYESSGSSVFHKSNTGGYSNRRLKGILTQAARSAITHNPTFKQYYQRMKAQGKPYGVILNNVNNKLLHILFSLVAHDCDFELDHEAKRALRA
;
A
#
# COMPACT_ATOMS: atom_id res chain seq x y z
N GLY A 1 5.33 -1.30 -11.66
CA GLY A 1 5.24 -1.11 -10.20
C GLY A 1 5.39 0.35 -9.90
N VAL A 2 6.38 0.72 -9.10
CA VAL A 2 6.67 2.12 -8.75
C VAL A 2 7.54 2.73 -9.85
N GLY A 3 7.05 3.82 -10.46
CA GLY A 3 7.77 4.56 -11.50
C GLY A 3 8.09 5.99 -11.07
N LEU A 4 8.62 6.80 -11.99
CA LEU A 4 9.06 8.18 -11.71
C LEU A 4 7.97 9.03 -11.03
N VAL A 5 6.78 9.07 -11.61
CA VAL A 5 5.66 9.88 -11.08
C VAL A 5 5.28 9.46 -9.66
N THR A 6 5.16 8.15 -9.41
CA THR A 6 4.85 7.63 -8.08
C THR A 6 5.96 7.95 -7.08
N SER A 7 7.22 7.84 -7.50
CA SER A 7 8.40 8.10 -6.66
C SER A 7 8.48 9.57 -6.26
N VAL A 8 8.39 10.49 -7.22
CA VAL A 8 8.40 11.94 -6.98
C VAL A 8 7.27 12.35 -6.06
N MET A 9 6.05 11.85 -6.31
CA MET A 9 4.90 12.17 -5.46
C MET A 9 5.12 11.68 -4.02
N LEU A 10 5.62 10.47 -3.83
CA LEU A 10 5.90 9.97 -2.49
C LEU A 10 6.97 10.80 -1.79
N ILE A 11 8.06 11.16 -2.47
CA ILE A 11 9.11 12.01 -1.90
C ILE A 11 8.54 13.37 -1.45
N VAL A 12 7.74 14.02 -2.30
CA VAL A 12 7.14 15.33 -1.98
C VAL A 12 6.15 15.23 -0.82
N PHE A 13 5.23 14.27 -0.85
CA PHE A 13 4.19 14.14 0.18
C PHE A 13 4.70 13.62 1.52
N THR A 14 5.88 12.98 1.54
CA THR A 14 6.48 12.46 2.77
C THR A 14 7.62 13.33 3.31
N ASP A 15 7.90 14.49 2.70
CA ASP A 15 9.10 15.29 2.98
C ASP A 15 10.37 14.41 3.00
N ASN A 16 10.63 13.72 1.90
CA ASN A 16 11.73 12.74 1.78
C ASN A 16 11.67 11.63 2.84
N PHE A 17 10.46 11.11 3.11
CA PHE A 17 10.20 10.08 4.12
C PHE A 17 10.53 10.50 5.57
N LYS A 18 10.68 11.80 5.85
CA LYS A 18 10.96 12.32 7.20
C LYS A 18 9.68 12.44 8.02
N GLY A 19 9.62 11.77 9.17
CA GLY A 19 8.49 11.87 10.12
C GLY A 19 7.20 11.17 9.68
N TRP A 20 7.18 10.57 8.49
CA TRP A 20 6.08 9.76 7.99
C TRP A 20 6.31 8.28 8.24
N SER A 21 5.22 7.55 8.50
CA SER A 21 5.24 6.09 8.50
C SER A 21 4.30 5.56 7.43
N ALA A 22 4.54 4.34 6.96
CA ALA A 22 3.67 3.69 6.00
C ALA A 22 2.20 3.68 6.46
N LYS A 23 1.95 3.48 7.75
CA LYS A 23 0.60 3.51 8.34
C LYS A 23 -0.05 4.90 8.24
N LYS A 24 0.68 5.96 8.62
CA LYS A 24 0.20 7.35 8.51
C LYS A 24 -0.11 7.69 7.05
N MET A 25 0.77 7.30 6.13
CA MET A 25 0.60 7.54 4.70
C MET A 25 -0.56 6.72 4.11
N ALA A 26 -0.76 5.47 4.54
CA ALA A 26 -1.89 4.64 4.15
C ALA A 26 -3.22 5.25 4.59
N SER A 27 -3.27 5.81 5.81
CA SER A 27 -4.44 6.53 6.30
C SER A 27 -4.66 7.83 5.51
N TYR A 28 -3.62 8.62 5.29
CA TYR A 28 -3.69 9.89 4.53
C TYR A 28 -4.18 9.69 3.09
N CYS A 29 -3.73 8.63 2.42
CA CYS A 29 -4.19 8.26 1.08
C CYS A 29 -5.57 7.61 1.08
N GLY A 30 -6.11 7.22 2.25
CA GLY A 30 -7.35 6.46 2.30
C GLY A 30 -7.23 5.04 1.75
N ILE A 31 -6.07 4.43 1.90
CA ILE A 31 -5.82 3.01 1.62
C ILE A 31 -6.24 2.17 2.83
N ALA A 32 -5.91 2.64 4.03
CA ALA A 32 -6.38 2.06 5.27
C ALA A 32 -7.82 2.54 5.56
N PRO A 33 -8.71 1.65 6.04
CA PRO A 33 -10.05 2.05 6.48
C PRO A 33 -9.97 2.99 7.67
N PHE A 34 -10.86 4.00 7.70
CA PHE A 34 -11.13 4.77 8.91
C PHE A 34 -12.21 4.04 9.71
N TYR A 35 -11.95 3.80 10.99
CA TYR A 35 -12.95 3.28 11.92
C TYR A 35 -13.44 4.45 12.75
N GLU A 36 -14.72 4.80 12.61
CA GLU A 36 -15.36 5.82 13.44
C GLU A 36 -16.09 5.10 14.59
N SER A 37 -15.68 5.39 15.83
CA SER A 37 -16.25 4.79 17.04
C SER A 37 -17.04 5.78 17.91
N SER A 38 -17.33 6.99 17.41
CA SER A 38 -18.03 8.03 18.18
C SER A 38 -19.55 7.95 17.96
N GLY A 39 -20.27 7.30 18.88
CA GLY A 39 -21.73 7.29 18.96
C GLY A 39 -22.36 5.90 18.79
N SER A 40 -23.60 5.71 19.28
CA SER A 40 -24.38 4.47 19.43
C SER A 40 -24.68 3.66 18.15
N SER A 41 -23.98 3.92 17.05
CA SER A 41 -24.10 3.21 15.77
C SER A 41 -22.79 2.51 15.42
N VAL A 42 -22.48 1.46 16.18
CA VAL A 42 -21.25 0.64 16.11
C VAL A 42 -21.15 -0.22 14.82
N PHE A 43 -22.01 0.02 13.82
CA PHE A 43 -22.16 -0.78 12.60
C PHE A 43 -21.99 0.01 11.29
N HIS A 44 -21.31 1.15 11.31
CA HIS A 44 -20.97 1.84 10.07
C HIS A 44 -19.90 1.05 9.30
N LYS A 45 -20.14 0.81 8.00
CA LYS A 45 -19.17 0.18 7.11
C LYS A 45 -17.91 1.04 7.08
N SER A 46 -16.76 0.43 7.32
CA SER A 46 -15.46 1.10 7.25
C SER A 46 -15.31 1.83 5.90
N ASN A 47 -15.22 3.15 5.92
CA ASN A 47 -15.13 3.95 4.71
C ASN A 47 -13.74 4.56 4.59
N THR A 48 -13.35 4.81 3.35
CA THR A 48 -12.28 5.75 3.03
C THR A 48 -12.90 7.15 3.01
N GLY A 49 -12.91 7.85 4.15
CA GLY A 49 -13.54 9.17 4.30
C GLY A 49 -13.12 10.24 3.26
N GLY A 50 -13.91 11.32 3.19
CA GLY A 50 -13.72 12.44 2.25
C GLY A 50 -12.40 13.19 2.40
N TYR A 51 -11.73 13.07 3.56
CA TYR A 51 -10.45 13.71 3.88
C TYR A 51 -9.21 13.01 3.28
N SER A 52 -9.41 11.96 2.48
CA SER A 52 -8.31 11.22 1.85
C SER A 52 -7.76 11.95 0.62
N ASN A 53 -6.43 11.88 0.42
CA ASN A 53 -5.80 12.36 -0.81
C ASN A 53 -6.09 11.40 -1.98
N ARG A 54 -7.22 11.61 -2.65
CA ARG A 54 -7.72 10.76 -3.76
C ARG A 54 -6.77 10.73 -4.96
N ARG A 55 -6.05 11.83 -5.22
CA ARG A 55 -5.07 11.90 -6.32
C ARG A 55 -3.90 10.96 -6.05
N LEU A 56 -3.32 11.05 -4.85
CA LEU A 56 -2.22 10.17 -4.45
C LEU A 56 -2.65 8.69 -4.40
N LYS A 57 -3.88 8.41 -3.95
CA LYS A 57 -4.48 7.07 -4.01
C LYS A 57 -4.57 6.53 -5.44
N GLY A 58 -4.98 7.36 -6.40
CA GLY A 58 -5.06 6.98 -7.81
C GLY A 58 -3.68 6.59 -8.35
N ILE A 59 -2.66 7.39 -8.07
CA ILE A 59 -1.27 7.13 -8.47
C ILE A 59 -0.75 5.82 -7.87
N LEU A 60 -0.96 5.61 -6.57
CA LEU A 60 -0.57 4.36 -5.90
C LEU A 60 -1.31 3.16 -6.49
N THR A 61 -2.60 3.30 -6.78
CA THR A 61 -3.41 2.22 -7.38
C THR A 61 -2.89 1.84 -8.77
N GLN A 62 -2.45 2.81 -9.57
CA GLN A 62 -1.82 2.52 -10.86
C GLN A 62 -0.48 1.79 -10.68
N ALA A 63 0.32 2.19 -9.68
CA ALA A 63 1.57 1.49 -9.34
C ALA A 63 1.30 0.04 -8.88
N ALA A 64 0.27 -0.18 -8.06
CA ALA A 64 -0.16 -1.49 -7.61
C ALA A 64 -0.66 -2.37 -8.75
N ARG A 65 -1.48 -1.85 -9.68
CA ARG A 65 -1.91 -2.59 -10.87
C ARG A 65 -0.72 -3.02 -11.71
N SER A 66 0.22 -2.10 -11.94
CA SER A 66 1.46 -2.42 -12.65
C SER A 66 2.31 -3.44 -11.89
N ALA A 67 2.35 -3.42 -10.56
CA ALA A 67 3.03 -4.43 -9.75
C ALA A 67 2.36 -5.81 -9.86
N ILE A 68 1.03 -5.89 -9.83
CA ILE A 68 0.28 -7.14 -10.01
C ILE A 68 0.58 -7.78 -11.37
N THR A 69 0.71 -6.97 -12.43
CA THR A 69 0.98 -7.47 -13.78
C THR A 69 2.39 -8.05 -13.93
N HIS A 70 3.41 -7.36 -13.41
CA HIS A 70 4.81 -7.67 -13.72
C HIS A 70 5.57 -8.40 -12.61
N ASN A 71 5.11 -8.30 -11.35
CA ASN A 71 5.79 -8.93 -10.22
C ASN A 71 5.02 -10.18 -9.76
N PRO A 72 5.63 -11.37 -9.80
CA PRO A 72 4.96 -12.62 -9.47
C PRO A 72 4.47 -12.68 -8.01
N THR A 73 5.22 -12.12 -7.06
CA THR A 73 4.86 -12.07 -5.63
C THR A 73 3.58 -11.26 -5.41
N PHE A 74 3.44 -10.10 -6.08
CA PHE A 74 2.21 -9.31 -6.03
C PHE A 74 1.05 -9.99 -6.78
N LYS A 75 1.33 -10.63 -7.92
CA LYS A 75 0.33 -11.41 -8.66
C LYS A 75 -0.24 -12.54 -7.81
N GLN A 76 0.60 -13.33 -7.16
CA GLN A 76 0.18 -14.42 -6.27
C GLN A 76 -0.62 -13.88 -5.08
N TYR A 77 -0.17 -12.79 -4.46
CA TYR A 77 -0.90 -12.15 -3.36
C TYR A 77 -2.30 -11.70 -3.80
N TYR A 78 -2.42 -11.07 -4.98
CA TYR A 78 -3.70 -10.69 -5.57
C TYR A 78 -4.62 -11.90 -5.82
N GLN A 79 -4.09 -12.95 -6.46
CA GLN A 79 -4.88 -14.15 -6.78
C GLN A 79 -5.37 -14.87 -5.53
N ARG A 80 -4.53 -14.96 -4.49
CA ARG A 80 -4.92 -15.55 -3.20
C ARG A 80 -6.12 -14.82 -2.58
N MET A 81 -6.13 -13.50 -2.61
CA MET A 81 -7.26 -12.71 -2.08
C MET A 81 -8.50 -12.81 -2.96
N LYS A 82 -8.31 -12.92 -4.28
CA LYS A 82 -9.40 -13.16 -5.23
C LYS A 82 -10.05 -14.52 -4.99
N ALA A 83 -9.25 -15.57 -4.76
CA ALA A 83 -9.74 -16.91 -4.42
C ALA A 83 -10.50 -16.94 -3.10
N GLN A 84 -10.17 -16.04 -2.15
CA GLN A 84 -10.92 -15.84 -0.90
C GLN A 84 -12.26 -15.10 -1.08
N GLY A 85 -12.66 -14.76 -2.32
CA GLY A 85 -13.93 -14.06 -2.59
C GLY A 85 -13.94 -12.59 -2.17
N LYS A 86 -12.78 -11.97 -1.93
CA LYS A 86 -12.72 -10.57 -1.48
C LYS A 86 -13.14 -9.61 -2.62
N PRO A 87 -13.86 -8.51 -2.32
CA PRO A 87 -14.21 -7.52 -3.33
C PRO A 87 -12.98 -6.89 -3.98
N TYR A 88 -13.06 -6.60 -5.28
CA TYR A 88 -11.93 -6.08 -6.05
C TYR A 88 -11.27 -4.83 -5.43
N GLY A 89 -12.08 -3.86 -4.97
CA GLY A 89 -11.56 -2.65 -4.32
C GLY A 89 -10.79 -2.94 -3.03
N VAL A 90 -11.23 -3.93 -2.25
CA VAL A 90 -10.53 -4.36 -1.03
C VAL A 90 -9.20 -5.01 -1.40
N ILE A 91 -9.17 -5.84 -2.45
CA ILE A 91 -7.93 -6.47 -2.92
C ILE A 91 -6.92 -5.39 -3.34
N LEU A 92 -7.33 -4.41 -4.15
CA LEU A 92 -6.44 -3.32 -4.56
C LEU A 92 -5.92 -2.50 -3.38
N ASN A 93 -6.76 -2.17 -2.39
CA ASN A 93 -6.31 -1.47 -1.19
C ASN A 93 -5.26 -2.29 -0.42
N ASN A 94 -5.42 -3.60 -0.33
CA ASN A 94 -4.44 -4.46 0.34
C ASN A 94 -3.11 -4.51 -0.42
N VAL A 95 -3.15 -4.59 -1.76
CA VAL A 95 -1.94 -4.54 -2.60
C VAL A 95 -1.24 -3.18 -2.47
N ASN A 96 -2.01 -2.08 -2.53
CA ASN A 96 -1.51 -0.73 -2.29
C ASN A 96 -0.83 -0.62 -0.93
N ASN A 97 -1.47 -1.14 0.12
CA ASN A 97 -0.92 -1.10 1.47
C ASN A 97 0.40 -1.89 1.55
N LYS A 98 0.44 -3.10 0.98
CA LYS A 98 1.66 -3.91 0.95
C LYS A 98 2.80 -3.20 0.22
N LEU A 99 2.51 -2.60 -0.94
CA LEU A 99 3.48 -1.84 -1.74
C LEU A 99 4.02 -0.63 -0.98
N LEU A 100 3.14 0.11 -0.28
CA LEU A 100 3.54 1.27 0.53
C LEU A 100 4.44 0.86 1.69
N HIS A 101 4.11 -0.23 2.38
CA HIS A 101 4.95 -0.76 3.47
C HIS A 101 6.34 -1.17 2.98
N ILE A 102 6.42 -1.84 1.82
CA ILE A 102 7.70 -2.21 1.23
C ILE A 102 8.52 -0.95 0.93
N LEU A 103 7.94 0.07 0.28
CA LEU A 103 8.66 1.30 -0.04
C LEU A 103 9.25 2.00 1.19
N PHE A 104 8.45 2.17 2.24
CA PHE A 104 8.95 2.76 3.49
C PHE A 104 10.05 1.91 4.12
N SER A 105 9.96 0.59 4.03
CA SER A 105 11.00 -0.33 4.53
C SER A 105 12.30 -0.17 3.75
N LEU A 106 12.24 -0.09 2.43
CA LEU A 106 13.42 0.04 1.56
C LEU A 106 14.15 1.36 1.83
N VAL A 107 13.41 2.46 1.92
CA VAL A 107 13.99 3.78 2.21
C VAL A 107 14.57 3.84 3.62
N ALA A 108 13.89 3.24 4.62
CA ALA A 108 14.39 3.24 5.99
C ALA A 108 15.66 2.42 6.19
N HIS A 109 15.88 1.40 5.37
CA HIS A 109 17.06 0.52 5.43
C HIS A 109 18.10 0.82 4.36
N ASP A 110 17.89 1.86 3.55
CA ASP A 110 18.75 2.24 2.43
C ASP A 110 19.13 1.04 1.55
N CYS A 111 18.11 0.31 1.08
CA CYS A 111 18.30 -0.92 0.32
C CYS A 111 17.38 -1.03 -0.90
N ASP A 112 17.86 -1.75 -1.91
CA ASP A 112 17.11 -1.98 -3.15
C ASP A 112 16.07 -3.09 -3.01
N PHE A 113 15.02 -2.99 -3.83
CA PHE A 113 14.00 -4.03 -3.88
C PHE A 113 14.54 -5.33 -4.47
N GLU A 114 14.57 -6.39 -3.67
CA GLU A 114 14.90 -7.74 -4.11
C GLU A 114 13.63 -8.56 -4.38
N LEU A 115 13.53 -9.19 -5.55
CA LEU A 115 12.35 -10.00 -5.91
C LEU A 115 12.22 -11.25 -5.03
N ASP A 116 13.35 -11.88 -4.71
CA ASP A 116 13.47 -13.08 -3.86
C ASP A 116 13.83 -12.75 -2.40
N HIS A 117 13.44 -11.57 -1.92
CA HIS A 117 13.81 -11.10 -0.58
C HIS A 117 13.47 -12.09 0.54
N GLU A 118 12.31 -12.77 0.48
CA GLU A 118 11.91 -13.75 1.49
C GLU A 118 12.82 -14.99 1.50
N ALA A 119 13.18 -15.51 0.32
CA ALA A 119 14.11 -16.65 0.21
C ALA A 119 15.51 -16.27 0.71
N LYS A 120 16.02 -15.11 0.29
CA LYS A 120 17.32 -14.58 0.75
C LYS A 120 17.35 -14.27 2.24
N ARG A 121 16.24 -13.80 2.81
CA ARG A 121 16.11 -13.55 4.25
C ARG A 121 16.16 -14.85 5.04
N ALA A 122 15.51 -15.91 4.57
CA ALA A 122 15.57 -17.22 5.21
C ALA A 122 16.98 -17.83 5.22
N LEU A 123 17.81 -17.53 4.21
CA LEU A 123 19.21 -17.96 4.16
C LEU A 123 20.14 -17.18 5.11
N ARG A 124 19.71 -16.00 5.57
CA ARG A 124 20.49 -15.13 6.48
C ARG A 124 20.11 -15.30 7.96
N ALA A 125 19.03 -16.03 8.24
CA ALA A 125 18.50 -16.32 9.57
C ALA A 125 19.07 -17.63 10.10
#